data_AF-A0A0D1BX00-F1
#
_entry.id   AF-A0A0D1BX00-F1
#
_cell.length_a   1.000
_cell.length_b   1.000
_cell.length_c   1.000
_cell.angle_alpha   90.00
_cell.angle_beta   90.00
_cell.angle_gamma   90.00
#
_symmetry.space_group_name_H-M   'P 1'
#
loop_
_entity.id
_entity.type
_entity.pdbx_description
1 polymer ?
#
loop_
_entity_poly.entity_id
_entity_poly.type
_entity_poly.pdbx_seq_one_letter_code
_entity_poly.pdbx_strand_id
1 'polypeptide(L)'
;MEINELVEKAHRNAKSHGFWEDWERIEQLENMAINISKDGEKQVKIDKCNAIATRLMLIVSEASEALEGIRKDDRENFKEELADIVIRVADLAGGLDIDLDEEIKKKMKKNRNRTYKHGKAF
;
A
#
# COMPACT_ATOMS: atom_id res chain seq x y z
N MET A 1 4.70 -7.27 17.64
CA MET A 1 4.97 -6.16 16.71
C MET A 1 3.70 -5.36 16.63
N GLU A 2 3.77 -4.07 17.00
CA GLU A 2 2.65 -3.13 16.83
C GLU A 2 2.50 -2.73 15.35
N ILE A 3 1.34 -2.22 14.93
CA ILE A 3 1.11 -1.82 13.52
C ILE A 3 2.09 -0.73 13.09
N ASN A 4 2.37 0.25 13.95
CA ASN A 4 3.33 1.31 13.65
C ASN A 4 4.75 0.78 13.47
N GLU A 5 5.13 -0.22 14.29
CA GLU A 5 6.43 -0.88 14.16
C GLU A 5 6.53 -1.69 12.85
N LEU A 6 5.43 -2.35 12.45
CA LEU A 6 5.34 -3.03 11.16
C LEU A 6 5.50 -2.06 9.99
N VAL A 7 4.77 -0.94 10.00
CA VAL A 7 4.85 0.11 8.96
C VAL A 7 6.28 0.64 8.84
N GLU A 8 6.91 0.99 9.97
CA GLU A 8 8.29 1.49 9.98
C GLU A 8 9.27 0.46 9.40
N LYS A 9 9.18 -0.81 9.82
CA LYS A 9 10.08 -1.87 9.37
C LYS A 9 9.87 -2.23 7.91
N ALA A 10 8.62 -2.40 7.48
CA ALA A 10 8.27 -2.74 6.11
C ALA A 10 8.75 -1.64 5.15
N HIS A 11 8.42 -0.38 5.47
CA HIS A 11 8.82 0.74 4.63
C HIS A 11 10.34 0.93 4.58
N ARG A 12 11.02 0.88 5.73
CA ARG A 12 12.49 0.97 5.78
C ARG A 12 13.14 -0.11 4.92
N ASN A 13 12.66 -1.34 5.00
CA ASN A 13 13.19 -2.45 4.23
C ASN A 13 12.94 -2.27 2.72
N ALA A 14 11.72 -1.92 2.30
CA ALA A 14 11.43 -1.68 0.89
C ALA A 14 12.29 -0.53 0.34
N LYS A 15 12.39 0.57 1.11
CA LYS A 15 13.22 1.72 0.76
C LYS A 15 14.70 1.36 0.61
N SER A 16 15.28 0.57 1.52
CA SER A 16 16.69 0.16 1.42
C SER A 16 16.98 -0.76 0.22
N HIS A 17 15.95 -1.34 -0.39
CA HIS A 17 16.05 -2.17 -1.59
C HIS A 17 15.63 -1.41 -2.87
N GLY A 18 15.50 -0.08 -2.82
CA GLY A 18 15.28 0.76 -3.99
C GLY A 18 13.83 0.84 -4.47
N PHE A 19 12.87 0.24 -3.77
CA PHE A 19 11.45 0.25 -4.17
C PHE A 19 10.77 1.63 -4.09
N TRP A 20 11.49 2.67 -3.64
CA TRP A 20 10.99 4.05 -3.52
C TRP A 20 11.83 5.10 -4.27
N GLU A 21 12.82 4.68 -5.08
CA GLU A 21 13.66 5.61 -5.84
C GLU A 21 12.85 6.44 -6.87
N ASP A 22 11.80 5.85 -7.45
CA ASP A 22 10.87 6.54 -8.34
C ASP A 22 10.15 7.68 -7.63
N TRP A 23 9.66 7.42 -6.42
CA TRP A 23 8.97 8.40 -5.59
C TRP A 23 9.89 9.54 -5.16
N GLU A 24 11.10 9.21 -4.68
CA GLU A 24 12.10 10.21 -4.30
C GLU A 24 12.48 11.11 -5.47
N ARG A 25 12.61 10.55 -6.67
CA ARG A 25 12.84 11.33 -7.88
C ARG A 25 11.66 12.25 -8.19
N ILE A 26 10.43 11.79 -8.05
CA ILE A 26 9.23 12.61 -8.26
C ILE A 26 9.19 13.77 -7.26
N GLU A 27 9.49 13.53 -5.99
CA GLU A 27 9.55 14.60 -4.97
C GLU A 27 10.65 15.63 -5.23
N GLN A 28 11.82 15.18 -5.70
CA GLN A 28 12.90 16.09 -6.13
C GLN A 28 12.43 16.97 -7.30
N LEU A 29 11.76 16.38 -8.29
CA LEU A 29 11.23 17.11 -9.43
C LEU A 29 10.09 18.06 -9.05
N GLU A 30 9.23 17.69 -8.11
CA GLU A 30 8.14 18.52 -7.60
C GLU A 30 8.67 19.86 -7.06
N ASN A 31 9.72 19.80 -6.25
CA ASN A 31 10.39 20.97 -5.68
C ASN A 31 10.99 21.90 -6.76
N MET A 32 11.32 21.37 -7.94
CA MET A 32 11.84 22.13 -9.07
C MET A 32 10.73 22.62 -10.03
N ALA A 33 9.75 21.78 -10.32
CA ALA A 33 8.79 21.95 -11.41
C ALA A 33 7.60 22.86 -11.05
N ILE A 34 7.13 22.86 -9.80
CA ILE A 34 6.02 23.72 -9.35
C ILE A 34 6.37 25.21 -9.53
N ASN A 35 7.66 25.55 -9.47
CA ASN A 35 8.14 26.92 -9.63
C ASN A 35 8.21 27.39 -11.10
N ILE A 36 7.85 26.54 -12.08
CA ILE A 36 8.12 26.80 -13.50
C ILE A 36 6.84 26.89 -14.34
N SER A 37 5.85 25.99 -14.16
CA SER A 37 4.59 26.05 -14.92
C SER A 37 3.46 25.19 -14.33
N LYS A 38 2.21 25.54 -14.67
CA LYS A 38 1.02 24.73 -14.34
C LYS A 38 1.03 23.34 -14.98
N ASP A 39 1.69 23.19 -16.13
CA ASP A 39 1.82 21.89 -16.81
C ASP A 39 2.80 20.97 -16.06
N GLY A 40 3.86 21.54 -15.46
CA GLY A 40 4.78 20.80 -14.59
C GLY A 40 4.09 20.25 -13.34
N GLU A 41 3.28 21.08 -12.66
CA GLU A 41 2.48 20.65 -11.51
C GLU A 41 1.53 19.50 -11.86
N LYS A 42 0.86 19.60 -13.02
CA LYS A 42 -0.02 18.54 -13.52
C LYS A 42 0.75 17.22 -13.77
N GLN A 43 1.93 17.30 -14.35
CA GLN A 43 2.75 16.12 -14.63
C GLN A 43 3.21 15.42 -13.34
N VAL A 44 3.70 16.18 -12.36
CA VAL A 44 4.09 15.63 -11.04
C VAL A 44 2.94 14.86 -10.39
N LYS A 45 1.73 15.42 -10.45
CA LYS A 45 0.54 14.75 -9.91
C LYS A 45 0.25 13.42 -10.62
N ILE A 46 0.38 13.38 -11.95
CA ILE A 46 0.22 12.15 -12.74
C ILE A 46 1.28 11.12 -12.35
N ASP A 47 2.53 11.54 -12.20
CA ASP A 47 3.64 10.65 -11.85
C ASP A 47 3.46 10.04 -10.46
N LYS A 48 3.06 10.85 -9.45
CA LYS A 48 2.69 10.34 -8.12
C LYS A 48 1.54 9.34 -8.18
N CYS A 49 0.50 9.64 -8.95
CA CYS A 49 -0.63 8.73 -9.15
C CYS A 49 -0.17 7.40 -9.75
N ASN A 50 0.71 7.42 -10.76
CA ASN A 50 1.23 6.20 -11.37
C ASN A 50 2.09 5.40 -10.39
N ALA A 51 2.94 6.07 -9.61
CA ALA A 51 3.78 5.42 -8.58
C ALA A 51 2.94 4.71 -7.51
N ILE A 52 1.85 5.34 -7.06
CA ILE A 52 0.88 4.72 -6.13
C ILE A 52 0.15 3.56 -6.80
N ALA A 53 -0.32 3.75 -8.04
CA ALA A 53 -1.03 2.72 -8.78
C ALA A 53 -0.18 1.45 -8.95
N THR A 54 1.10 1.59 -9.27
CA THR A 54 2.05 0.47 -9.33
C THR A 54 2.11 -0.30 -8.02
N ARG A 55 2.27 0.38 -6.89
CA ARG A 55 2.32 -0.25 -5.55
C ARG A 55 1.00 -0.93 -5.18
N LEU A 56 -0.13 -0.32 -5.54
CA LEU A 56 -1.45 -0.96 -5.37
C LEU A 56 -1.57 -2.25 -6.19
N MET A 57 -1.01 -2.28 -7.41
CA MET A 57 -1.07 -3.49 -8.25
C MET A 57 -0.15 -4.60 -7.74
N LEU A 58 0.96 -4.28 -7.06
CA LEU A 58 1.74 -5.29 -6.33
C LEU A 58 0.93 -5.92 -5.19
N ILE A 59 0.12 -5.14 -4.45
CA ILE A 59 -0.79 -5.72 -3.44
C ILE A 59 -1.81 -6.66 -4.09
N VAL A 60 -2.30 -6.30 -5.29
CA VAL A 60 -3.26 -7.14 -6.03
C VAL A 60 -2.60 -8.43 -6.54
N SER A 61 -1.31 -8.42 -6.91
CA SER A 61 -0.62 -9.66 -7.28
C SER A 61 -0.54 -10.61 -6.10
N GLU A 62 -0.18 -10.17 -4.90
CA GLU A 62 -0.07 -11.07 -3.73
C GLU A 62 -1.44 -11.70 -3.40
N ALA A 63 -2.54 -10.96 -3.57
CA ALA A 63 -3.89 -11.51 -3.42
C ALA A 63 -4.23 -12.57 -4.48
N SER A 64 -3.71 -12.41 -5.70
CA SER A 64 -3.86 -13.39 -6.78
C SER A 64 -3.02 -14.63 -6.50
N GLU A 65 -1.79 -14.47 -5.99
CA GLU A 65 -0.89 -15.57 -5.59
C GLU A 65 -1.47 -16.36 -4.42
N ALA A 66 -2.10 -15.68 -3.44
CA ALA A 66 -2.82 -16.34 -2.36
C ALA A 66 -3.94 -17.26 -2.89
N LEU A 67 -4.73 -16.79 -3.87
CA LEU A 67 -5.76 -17.60 -4.51
C LEU A 67 -5.17 -18.81 -5.24
N GLU A 68 -4.07 -18.60 -5.97
CA GLU A 68 -3.38 -19.70 -6.67
C GLU A 68 -2.82 -20.75 -5.70
N GLY A 69 -2.33 -20.34 -4.51
CA GLY A 69 -1.96 -21.26 -3.44
C GLY A 69 -3.12 -22.17 -3.02
N ILE A 70 -4.32 -21.61 -2.82
CA ILE A 70 -5.54 -22.41 -2.55
C ILE A 70 -5.85 -23.39 -3.69
N ARG A 71 -5.77 -22.93 -4.95
CA ARG A 71 -6.10 -23.77 -6.12
C ARG A 71 -5.15 -24.94 -6.31
N LYS A 72 -3.92 -24.82 -5.83
CA LYS A 72 -2.87 -25.84 -5.90
C LYS A 72 -2.75 -26.69 -4.63
N ASP A 73 -3.64 -26.50 -3.66
CA ASP A 73 -3.55 -27.10 -2.31
C ASP A 73 -2.23 -26.78 -1.57
N ASP A 74 -1.61 -25.64 -1.91
CA ASP A 74 -0.42 -25.14 -1.25
C ASP A 74 -0.80 -24.15 -0.13
N ARG A 75 -1.03 -24.72 1.04
CA ARG A 75 -1.45 -23.96 2.23
C ARG A 75 -0.33 -23.14 2.84
N GLU A 76 0.94 -23.47 2.60
CA GLU A 76 2.06 -22.67 3.10
C GLU A 76 2.23 -21.42 2.25
N ASN A 77 2.22 -21.56 0.91
CA ASN A 77 2.20 -20.40 0.01
C ASN A 77 1.02 -19.48 0.33
N PHE A 78 -0.20 -20.01 0.53
CA PHE A 78 -1.35 -19.18 0.89
C PHE A 78 -1.11 -18.33 2.15
N LYS A 79 -0.43 -18.87 3.18
CA LYS A 79 -0.13 -18.11 4.41
C LYS A 79 0.94 -17.06 4.18
N GLU A 80 1.95 -17.38 3.38
CA GLU A 80 3.03 -16.47 3.00
C GLU A 80 2.46 -15.26 2.26
N GLU A 81 1.62 -15.50 1.24
CA GLU A 81 1.01 -14.41 0.47
C GLU A 81 0.08 -13.51 1.29
N LEU A 82 -0.61 -14.07 2.30
CA LEU A 82 -1.38 -13.25 3.24
C LEU A 82 -0.48 -12.32 4.07
N ALA A 83 0.71 -12.78 4.44
CA ALA A 83 1.69 -11.94 5.13
C ALA A 83 2.22 -10.86 4.19
N ASP A 84 2.51 -11.21 2.94
CA ASP A 84 3.01 -10.27 1.92
C ASP A 84 1.99 -9.16 1.62
N ILE A 85 0.70 -9.47 1.52
CA ILE A 85 -0.36 -8.44 1.42
C ILE A 85 -0.26 -7.43 2.58
N VAL A 86 -0.11 -7.92 3.81
CA VAL A 86 -0.04 -7.06 4.99
C VAL A 86 1.24 -6.20 4.97
N ILE A 87 2.37 -6.80 4.60
CA ILE A 87 3.66 -6.10 4.50
C ILE A 87 3.62 -5.03 3.40
N ARG A 88 3.07 -5.34 2.23
CA ARG A 88 2.94 -4.39 1.11
C ARG A 88 2.03 -3.21 1.46
N VAL A 89 0.92 -3.47 2.15
CA VAL A 89 0.02 -2.41 2.65
C VAL A 89 0.75 -1.53 3.68
N ALA A 90 1.51 -2.14 4.58
CA ALA A 90 2.27 -1.41 5.60
C ALA A 90 3.40 -0.56 4.99
N ASP A 91 4.15 -1.09 4.01
CA ASP A 91 5.15 -0.34 3.24
C ASP A 91 4.51 0.86 2.52
N LEU A 92 3.41 0.63 1.79
CA LEU A 92 2.69 1.70 1.10
C LEU A 92 2.22 2.79 2.07
N ALA A 93 1.68 2.41 3.23
CA ALA A 93 1.27 3.36 4.25
C ALA A 93 2.47 4.17 4.78
N GLY A 94 3.60 3.52 5.04
CA GLY A 94 4.81 4.17 5.53
C GLY A 94 5.38 5.17 4.54
N GLY A 95 5.47 4.81 3.26
CA GLY A 95 5.99 5.72 2.24
C GLY A 95 5.04 6.84 1.82
N LEU A 96 3.76 6.75 2.19
CA LEU A 96 2.77 7.83 2.03
C LEU A 96 2.49 8.62 3.33
N ASP A 97 3.24 8.34 4.40
CA ASP A 97 3.06 8.95 5.73
C ASP A 97 1.61 8.82 6.27
N ILE A 98 1.02 7.64 6.09
CA ILE A 98 -0.32 7.31 6.57
C ILE A 98 -0.23 6.62 7.93
N ASP A 99 -0.93 7.17 8.93
CA ASP A 99 -1.15 6.49 10.21
C ASP A 99 -2.13 5.31 10.04
N LEU A 100 -1.58 4.17 9.64
CA LEU A 100 -2.34 2.96 9.35
C LEU A 100 -3.04 2.40 10.59
N ASP A 101 -2.42 2.50 11.77
CA ASP A 101 -3.00 2.02 13.03
C ASP A 101 -4.27 2.80 13.38
N GLU A 102 -4.22 4.13 13.29
CA GLU A 102 -5.38 4.97 13.53
C GLU A 102 -6.49 4.74 12.49
N GLU A 103 -6.15 4.58 11.21
CA GLU A 103 -7.14 4.28 10.17
C GLU A 103 -7.79 2.90 10.35
N ILE A 104 -7.03 1.89 10.78
CA ILE A 104 -7.57 0.58 11.17
C ILE A 104 -8.51 0.72 12.36
N LYS A 105 -8.13 1.44 13.42
CA LYS A 105 -8.98 1.67 14.60
C LYS A 105 -10.30 2.35 14.24
N LYS A 106 -10.25 3.43 13.44
CA LYS A 106 -11.43 4.13 12.90
C LYS A 106 -12.32 3.15 12.11
N LYS A 107 -11.72 2.35 11.22
CA LYS A 107 -12.45 1.39 10.39
C LYS A 107 -13.10 0.29 11.22
N MET A 108 -12.39 -0.28 12.20
CA MET A 108 -12.91 -1.31 13.09
C MET A 108 -14.10 -0.79 13.91
N LYS A 109 -14.01 0.43 14.46
CA LYS A 109 -15.13 1.09 15.15
C LYS A 109 -16.35 1.25 14.25
N LYS A 110 -16.14 1.68 12.99
CA LYS A 110 -17.21 1.78 11.99
C LYS A 110 -17.80 0.40 11.65
N ASN A 111 -16.97 -0.63 11.49
CA ASN A 111 -17.38 -1.99 11.12
C ASN A 111 -18.20 -2.67 12.22
N ARG A 112 -17.88 -2.44 13.50
CA ARG A 112 -18.62 -2.99 14.65
C ARG A 112 -20.11 -2.65 14.64
N ASN A 113 -20.45 -1.48 14.11
CA ASN A 113 -21.83 -0.99 14.05
C ASN A 113 -22.55 -1.40 12.76
N ARG A 114 -21.91 -2.18 11.87
CA ARG A 114 -22.54 -2.57 10.61
C ARG A 114 -23.45 -3.78 10.81
N THR A 115 -24.55 -3.80 10.06
CA THR A 115 -25.46 -4.95 9.98
C THR A 115 -24.77 -6.15 9.33
N TYR A 116 -25.33 -7.35 9.56
CA TYR A 116 -24.83 -8.60 9.01
C TYR A 116 -24.61 -8.50 7.49
N LYS A 117 -23.38 -8.84 7.04
CA LYS A 117 -22.89 -8.71 5.65
C LYS A 117 -23.11 -7.33 5.01
N HIS A 118 -23.44 -6.31 5.80
CA HIS A 118 -23.81 -4.98 5.31
C HIS A 118 -25.00 -5.04 4.33
N GLY A 119 -25.90 -6.01 4.53
CA GLY A 119 -27.03 -6.28 3.64
C GLY A 119 -26.68 -7.04 2.36
N LYS A 120 -25.46 -7.57 2.21
CA LYS A 120 -25.02 -8.33 1.02
C LYS A 120 -25.20 -9.83 1.19
N ALA A 121 -25.26 -10.55 0.06
CA ALA A 121 -25.32 -12.01 0.03
C ALA A 121 -23.97 -12.65 0.40
N PHE A 122 -22.87 -11.99 0.04
CA PHE A 122 -21.49 -12.39 0.26
C PHE A 122 -20.64 -11.13 0.46
#